data_AF-A0A921DVH4-F1
#
_entry.id   AF-A0A921DVH4-F1
#
_cell.length_a   1.000
_cell.length_b   1.000
_cell.length_c   1.000
_cell.angle_alpha   90.00
_cell.angle_beta   90.00
_cell.angle_gamma   90.00
#
_symmetry.space_group_name_H-M   'P 1'
#
loop_
_entity.id
_entity.type
_entity.pdbx_description
1 polymer ?
#
loop_
_entity_poly.entity_id
_entity_poly.type
_entity_poly.pdbx_seq_one_letter_code
_entity_poly.pdbx_strand_id
1 'polypeptide(L)'
;MTEHHKDHTPTKVSSITNIQEMLNEANQLRTKYEQHFKTKIPSRIIGWWDPVNIANNPDELSRGLRKMEQDINKAIMTNTPFKEIPEKIWNDIVF
;
A
#
# COMPACT_ATOMS: atom_id res chain seq x y z
N MET A 1 13.67 -29.38 39.69
CA MET A 1 12.61 -28.50 40.22
C MET A 1 13.27 -27.15 40.37
N THR A 2 12.97 -26.09 39.63
CA THR A 2 11.73 -25.67 38.97
C THR A 2 12.09 -24.68 37.86
N GLU A 3 11.34 -24.72 36.76
CA GLU A 3 11.36 -23.77 35.65
C GLU A 3 10.82 -22.38 36.05
N HIS A 4 10.90 -21.45 35.08
CA HIS A 4 10.24 -20.12 34.95
C HIS A 4 11.17 -18.93 35.24
N HIS A 5 11.40 -17.96 34.35
CA HIS A 5 10.52 -17.39 33.32
C HIS A 5 11.28 -17.14 32.00
N LYS A 6 10.70 -17.60 30.89
CA LYS A 6 10.98 -17.06 29.56
C LYS A 6 10.17 -15.78 29.40
N ASP A 7 10.77 -14.63 29.61
CA ASP A 7 10.22 -13.38 29.09
C ASP A 7 10.53 -13.32 27.59
N HIS A 8 9.67 -13.96 26.80
CA HIS A 8 9.63 -13.77 25.36
C HIS A 8 8.65 -12.65 25.06
N THR A 9 9.16 -11.43 24.92
CA THR A 9 8.49 -10.43 24.10
C THR A 9 9.29 -10.19 22.82
N PRO A 10 8.94 -10.87 21.70
CA PRO A 10 9.38 -10.44 20.38
C PRO A 10 8.15 -10.17 19.51
N THR A 11 7.50 -9.02 19.67
CA THR A 11 6.30 -8.73 18.84
C THR A 11 6.20 -7.32 18.28
N LYS A 12 7.07 -6.38 18.66
CA LYS A 12 7.00 -4.99 18.13
C LYS A 12 8.02 -4.66 17.05
N VAL A 13 9.20 -5.30 17.08
CA VAL A 13 10.29 -4.98 16.12
C VAL A 13 10.05 -5.63 14.75
N SER A 14 9.54 -6.87 14.71
CA SER A 14 9.34 -7.62 13.45
C SER A 14 8.23 -7.04 12.56
N SER A 15 7.22 -6.40 13.15
CA SER A 15 6.07 -5.83 12.44
C SER A 15 6.41 -4.46 11.82
N ILE A 16 7.28 -3.67 12.46
CA ILE A 16 7.75 -2.37 11.92
C ILE A 16 8.64 -2.59 10.69
N THR A 17 9.55 -3.57 10.74
CA THR A 17 10.38 -3.93 9.57
C THR A 17 9.53 -4.35 8.37
N ASN A 18 8.51 -5.17 8.61
CA ASN A 18 7.59 -5.63 7.55
C ASN A 18 6.80 -4.46 6.91
N ILE A 19 6.29 -3.52 7.71
CA ILE A 19 5.60 -2.33 7.17
C ILE A 19 6.55 -1.49 6.31
N GLN A 20 7.80 -1.30 6.74
CA GLN A 20 8.76 -0.51 5.97
C GLN A 20 9.12 -1.17 4.63
N GLU A 21 9.23 -2.50 4.59
CA GLU A 21 9.42 -3.28 3.36
C GLU A 21 8.23 -3.09 2.41
N MET A 22 7.00 -3.22 2.91
CA MET A 22 5.78 -3.04 2.12
C MET A 22 5.64 -1.61 1.55
N LEU A 23 6.07 -0.59 2.30
CA LEU A 23 6.11 0.79 1.81
C LEU A 23 7.18 0.97 0.72
N ASN A 24 8.31 0.28 0.82
CA ASN A 24 9.34 0.30 -0.21
C ASN A 24 8.84 -0.38 -1.50
N GLU A 25 8.16 -1.52 -1.39
CA GLU A 25 7.51 -2.19 -2.51
C GLU A 25 6.47 -1.28 -3.20
N ALA A 26 5.63 -0.59 -2.42
CA ALA A 26 4.70 0.39 -2.96
C ALA A 26 5.41 1.49 -3.77
N ASN A 27 6.57 1.97 -3.31
CA ASN A 27 7.37 2.97 -4.03
C ASN A 27 8.00 2.40 -5.31
N GLN A 28 8.44 1.15 -5.31
CA GLN A 28 8.92 0.48 -6.51
C GLN A 28 7.82 0.33 -7.56
N LEU A 29 6.60 -0.04 -7.13
CA LEU A 29 5.43 -0.11 -8.00
C LEU A 29 5.06 1.25 -8.61
N ARG A 30 5.11 2.33 -7.81
CA ARG A 30 4.93 3.72 -8.30
C ARG A 30 5.95 4.07 -9.36
N THR A 31 7.21 3.75 -9.10
CA THR A 31 8.31 4.02 -10.04
C THR A 31 8.11 3.25 -11.35
N LYS A 32 7.72 1.97 -11.28
CA LYS A 32 7.40 1.14 -12.45
C LYS A 32 6.30 1.77 -13.31
N TYR A 33 5.22 2.23 -12.67
CA TYR A 33 4.14 2.92 -13.37
C TYR A 33 4.62 4.21 -14.05
N GLU A 34 5.37 5.05 -13.32
CA GLU A 34 5.88 6.33 -13.84
C GLU A 34 6.87 6.13 -14.99
N GLN A 35 7.70 5.11 -14.92
CA GLN A 35 8.62 4.77 -16.01
C GLN A 35 7.91 4.33 -17.28
N HIS A 36 6.80 3.58 -17.16
CA HIS A 36 6.01 3.11 -18.31
C HIS A 36 5.20 4.24 -18.95
N PHE A 37 4.42 4.97 -18.15
CA PHE A 37 3.50 5.99 -18.65
C PHE A 37 4.08 7.41 -18.74
N LYS A 38 5.30 7.62 -18.23
CA LYS A 38 5.95 8.94 -18.11
C LYS A 38 5.11 9.95 -17.33
N THR A 39 4.27 9.48 -16.41
CA THR A 39 3.43 10.28 -15.54
C THR A 39 3.25 9.60 -14.19
N LYS A 40 3.01 10.40 -13.15
CA LYS A 40 2.77 9.90 -11.80
C LYS A 40 1.39 9.28 -11.69
N ILE A 41 1.23 8.38 -10.72
CA ILE A 41 -0.10 7.90 -10.31
C ILE A 41 -0.88 9.11 -9.78
N PRO A 42 -2.11 9.37 -10.26
CA PRO A 42 -2.89 10.52 -9.79
C PRO A 42 -3.13 10.44 -8.28
N SER A 43 -3.14 11.59 -7.61
CA SER A 43 -3.38 11.68 -6.16
C SER A 43 -4.82 11.30 -5.79
N ARG A 44 -5.77 11.57 -6.68
CA ARG A 44 -7.20 11.24 -6.54
C ARG A 44 -7.52 9.95 -7.30
N ILE A 45 -7.15 8.82 -6.70
CA ILE A 45 -7.55 7.48 -7.15
C ILE A 45 -8.14 6.71 -5.97
N ILE A 46 -8.96 5.70 -6.24
CA ILE A 46 -9.49 4.84 -5.18
C ILE A 46 -8.33 4.26 -4.38
N GLY A 47 -8.30 4.56 -3.08
CA GLY A 47 -7.22 4.22 -2.18
C GLY A 47 -7.05 2.72 -2.06
N TRP A 48 -5.82 2.25 -2.29
CA TRP A 48 -5.47 0.84 -2.10
C TRP A 48 -5.40 0.45 -0.62
N TRP A 49 -5.13 1.40 0.28
CA TRP A 49 -5.13 1.23 1.74
C TRP A 49 -5.30 2.59 2.44
N ASP A 50 -5.74 2.60 3.70
CA ASP A 50 -5.78 3.80 4.55
C ASP A 50 -4.45 3.97 5.34
N PRO A 51 -3.67 5.04 5.11
CA PRO A 51 -2.41 5.28 5.82
C PRO A 51 -2.57 5.56 7.32
N VAL A 52 -3.75 5.98 7.79
CA VAL A 52 -3.98 6.38 9.19
C VAL A 52 -4.13 5.16 10.11
N ASN A 53 -4.57 4.01 9.57
CA ASN A 53 -4.89 2.82 10.37
C ASN A 53 -3.94 1.62 10.15
N ILE A 54 -2.85 1.80 9.38
CA ILE A 54 -1.88 0.74 9.05
C ILE A 54 -1.33 0.05 10.31
N ALA A 55 -1.03 0.83 11.36
CA ALA A 55 -0.44 0.29 12.59
C ALA A 55 -1.38 -0.66 13.34
N ASN A 56 -2.70 -0.49 13.18
CA ASN A 56 -3.70 -1.33 13.83
C ASN A 56 -4.20 -2.46 12.93
N ASN A 57 -3.97 -2.36 11.61
CA ASN A 57 -4.42 -3.34 10.61
C ASN A 57 -3.32 -3.62 9.55
N PRO A 58 -2.22 -4.29 9.90
CA PRO A 58 -1.12 -4.57 8.97
C PRO A 58 -1.56 -5.40 7.75
N ASP A 59 -2.58 -6.25 7.90
CA ASP A 59 -3.16 -7.04 6.81
C ASP A 59 -3.88 -6.17 5.76
N GLU A 60 -4.31 -4.95 6.14
CA GLU A 60 -4.89 -4.00 5.20
C GLU A 60 -3.84 -3.48 4.22
N LEU A 61 -2.65 -3.14 4.72
CA LEU A 61 -1.54 -2.72 3.87
C LEU A 61 -1.12 -3.83 2.90
N SER A 62 -1.10 -5.09 3.36
CA SER A 62 -0.71 -6.23 2.52
C SER A 62 -1.70 -6.46 1.39
N ARG A 63 -3.00 -6.44 1.71
CA ARG A 63 -4.06 -6.56 0.71
C ARG A 63 -4.05 -5.37 -0.25
N GLY A 64 -3.83 -4.16 0.25
CA GLY A 64 -3.73 -2.95 -0.55
C GLY A 64 -2.56 -2.98 -1.52
N LEU A 65 -1.38 -3.39 -1.05
CA LEU A 65 -0.18 -3.53 -1.87
C LEU A 65 -0.37 -4.55 -2.99
N ARG A 66 -0.95 -5.72 -2.68
CA ARG A 66 -1.25 -6.73 -3.70
C ARG A 66 -2.24 -6.20 -4.75
N LYS A 67 -3.24 -5.42 -4.33
CA LYS A 67 -4.20 -4.81 -5.24
C LYS A 67 -3.56 -3.73 -6.11
N MET A 68 -2.68 -2.91 -5.53
CA MET A 68 -1.88 -1.93 -6.25
C MET A 68 -1.03 -2.58 -7.33
N GLU A 69 -0.34 -3.68 -7.02
CA GLU A 69 0.45 -4.43 -7.99
C GLU A 69 -0.42 -4.94 -9.14
N GLN A 70 -1.57 -5.55 -8.83
CA GLN A 70 -2.51 -6.06 -9.83
C GLN A 70 -3.02 -4.96 -10.76
N ASP A 71 -3.42 -3.82 -10.20
CA ASP A 71 -3.94 -2.69 -10.97
C ASP A 71 -2.85 -2.07 -11.86
N ILE A 72 -1.62 -1.90 -11.35
CA ILE A 72 -0.49 -1.37 -12.13
C ILE A 72 -0.11 -2.32 -13.25
N ASN A 73 0.00 -3.62 -12.96
CA ASN A 73 0.32 -4.62 -13.97
C ASN A 73 -0.77 -4.66 -15.06
N LYS A 74 -2.05 -4.57 -14.67
CA LYS A 74 -3.17 -4.48 -15.62
C LYS A 74 -3.10 -3.20 -16.46
N ALA A 75 -2.82 -2.05 -15.84
CA ALA A 75 -2.66 -0.78 -16.54
C ALA A 75 -1.55 -0.87 -17.60
N ILE A 76 -0.37 -1.35 -17.21
CA ILE A 76 0.79 -1.55 -18.10
C ILE A 76 0.44 -2.52 -19.24
N MET A 77 -0.15 -3.68 -18.92
CA MET A 77 -0.52 -4.70 -19.90
C MET A 77 -1.54 -4.19 -20.93
N THR A 78 -2.47 -3.35 -20.50
CA THR A 78 -3.51 -2.75 -21.36
C THR A 78 -3.10 -1.39 -21.94
N ASN A 79 -1.87 -0.94 -21.65
CA ASN A 79 -1.36 0.40 -21.94
C ASN A 79 -2.37 1.53 -21.61
N THR A 80 -3.11 1.36 -20.52
CA THR A 80 -4.17 2.29 -20.11
C THR A 80 -3.80 2.91 -18.77
N PRO A 81 -3.43 4.20 -18.72
CA PRO A 81 -3.09 4.87 -17.47
C PRO A 81 -4.31 5.02 -16.56
N PHE A 82 -4.08 5.12 -15.26
CA PHE A 82 -5.12 5.43 -14.30
C PHE A 82 -5.72 6.82 -14.57
N LYS A 83 -7.04 6.89 -14.51
CA LYS A 83 -7.77 8.15 -14.61
C LYS A 83 -7.83 8.80 -13.24
N GLU A 84 -7.51 10.09 -13.20
CA GLU A 84 -7.77 10.89 -12.01
C GLU A 84 -9.29 11.03 -11.82
N ILE A 85 -9.75 10.76 -10.60
CA ILE A 85 -11.15 11.00 -10.23
C ILE A 85 -11.34 12.52 -10.18
N PRO A 86 -12.34 13.08 -10.89
CA PRO A 86 -12.65 14.51 -10.83
C PRO A 86 -12.89 14.97 -9.40
N GLU A 87 -12.43 16.17 -9.07
CA GLU A 87 -12.51 16.75 -7.71
C GLU A 87 -13.90 16.66 -7.10
N LYS A 88 -14.93 16.99 -7.88
CA LYS A 88 -16.32 16.92 -7.44
C LYS A 88 -16.70 15.52 -6.95
N ILE A 89 -16.31 14.49 -7.72
CA ILE A 89 -16.59 13.09 -7.37
C ILE A 89 -15.73 12.65 -6.19
N TRP A 90 -14.48 13.12 -6.13
CA TRP A 90 -13.58 12.83 -5.01
C TRP A 90 -14.12 13.37 -3.68
N ASN A 91 -14.58 14.61 -3.65
CA ASN A 91 -15.15 15.24 -2.46
C ASN A 91 -16.45 14.57 -2.00
N ASP A 92 -17.22 13.97 -2.94
CA ASP A 92 -18.42 13.20 -2.57
C ASP A 92 -18.08 11.82 -1.97
N ILE A 93 -16.88 11.29 -2.22
CA ILE A 93 -16.42 9.96 -1.74
C ILE A 93 -15.59 10.08 -0.46
N VAL A 94 -14.72 11.09 -0.41
CA VAL A 94 -13.79 11.35 0.69
C VAL A 94 -14.34 12.55 1.46
N PHE A 95 -15.36 12.26 2.28
CA PHE A 95 -16.03 13.08 3.30
C PHE A 95 -15.89 14.61 3.23
#